data_AF-A0A661B5M5-F1
#
_entry.id   AF-A0A661B5M5-F1
#
_cell.length_a   1.000
_cell.length_b   1.000
_cell.length_c   1.000
_cell.angle_alpha   90.00
_cell.angle_beta   90.00
_cell.angle_gamma   90.00
#
_symmetry.space_group_name_H-M   'P 1'
#
loop_
_entity.id
_entity.type
_entity.pdbx_description
1 polymer ?
#
loop_
_entity_poly.entity_id
_entity_poly.type
_entity_poly.pdbx_seq_one_letter_code
_entity_poly.pdbx_strand_id
1 'polypeptide(L)'
;SYPNPFNSAVKISVCQAGTPDLPVGQDSAPVIEIFDINGRMVFETPVGATRRVARAGQPLLDPYEYVWIPDEPIASGVYLVRIKGTNASAKIIYMK
;
A
#
# COMPACT_ATOMS: atom_id res chain seq x y z
N SER A 1 19.67 -22.81 -3.24
CA SER A 1 18.52 -22.72 -2.32
C SER A 1 17.27 -23.07 -3.09
N TYR A 2 16.48 -24.02 -2.57
CA TYR A 2 15.16 -24.44 -3.05
C TYR A 2 14.22 -23.22 -3.06
N PRO A 3 13.29 -23.04 -4.03
CA PRO A 3 12.59 -21.76 -4.17
C PRO A 3 11.79 -21.45 -2.90
N ASN A 4 11.96 -20.23 -2.39
CA ASN A 4 11.12 -19.73 -1.30
C ASN A 4 9.65 -19.81 -1.77
N PRO A 5 8.78 -20.60 -1.11
CA PRO A 5 7.38 -20.75 -1.51
C PRO A 5 6.56 -19.48 -1.29
N PHE A 6 7.07 -18.53 -0.49
CA PHE A 6 6.49 -17.23 -0.26
C PHE A 6 7.18 -16.24 -1.19
N ASN A 7 6.58 -15.94 -2.33
CA ASN A 7 7.02 -14.80 -3.15
C ASN A 7 7.21 -13.60 -2.21
N SER A 8 8.45 -13.11 -2.09
CA SER A 8 8.89 -12.17 -1.05
C SER A 8 8.36 -10.75 -1.31
N ALA A 9 7.04 -10.65 -1.46
CA ALA A 9 6.27 -9.52 -1.91
C ALA A 9 4.89 -9.54 -1.23
N VAL A 10 4.31 -8.37 -0.99
CA VAL A 10 2.98 -8.23 -0.36
C VAL A 10 2.10 -7.37 -1.24
N LYS A 11 0.93 -7.90 -1.61
CA LYS A 11 -0.10 -7.14 -2.31
C LYS A 11 -0.92 -6.35 -1.29
N ILE A 12 -1.00 -5.04 -1.49
CA ILE A 12 -1.76 -4.09 -0.68
C ILE A 12 -2.88 -3.54 -1.58
N SER A 13 -4.12 -3.69 -1.12
CA SER A 13 -5.30 -3.15 -1.81
C SER A 13 -5.93 -2.07 -0.94
N VAL A 14 -6.08 -0.87 -1.51
CA VAL A 14 -6.66 0.30 -0.85
C VAL A 14 -8.01 0.59 -1.48
N CYS A 15 -9.08 0.36 -0.74
CA CYS A 15 -10.44 0.71 -1.15
C CYS A 15 -10.82 2.05 -0.52
N GLN A 16 -11.28 2.99 -1.33
CA GLN A 16 -11.91 4.21 -0.83
C GLN A 16 -13.39 3.90 -0.54
N ALA A 17 -13.80 3.99 0.73
CA ALA A 17 -15.19 3.84 1.12
C ALA A 17 -15.84 5.22 1.26
N GLY A 18 -16.83 5.54 0.42
CA GLY A 18 -17.59 6.80 0.47
C GLY A 18 -17.87 7.40 -0.92
N THR A 19 -18.83 8.32 -0.99
CA THR A 19 -19.08 9.17 -2.16
C THR A 19 -17.80 9.93 -2.54
N PRO A 20 -17.65 10.36 -3.80
CA PRO A 20 -16.48 11.12 -4.25
C PRO A 20 -16.53 12.57 -3.71
N ASP A 21 -16.78 12.74 -2.43
CA ASP A 21 -16.55 13.99 -1.72
C ASP A 21 -15.10 13.99 -1.21
N LEU A 22 -14.17 13.69 -2.11
CA LEU A 22 -12.85 14.30 -1.94
C LEU A 22 -13.11 15.80 -2.08
N PRO A 23 -12.69 16.65 -1.12
CA PRO A 23 -12.74 18.08 -1.37
C PRO A 23 -12.02 18.33 -2.68
N VAL A 24 -12.78 18.84 -3.66
CA VAL A 24 -12.27 19.24 -4.97
C VAL A 24 -11.08 20.16 -4.71
N GLY A 25 -9.87 19.66 -4.96
CA GLY A 25 -8.62 20.38 -4.64
C GLY A 25 -7.56 19.61 -3.84
N GLN A 26 -7.82 18.38 -3.35
CA GLN A 26 -6.75 17.50 -2.87
C GLN A 26 -6.36 16.48 -3.96
N ASP A 27 -5.58 16.94 -4.95
CA ASP A 27 -4.93 16.14 -6.00
C ASP A 27 -3.82 15.20 -5.48
N SER A 28 -3.69 15.04 -4.17
CA SER A 28 -2.65 14.19 -3.59
C SER A 28 -3.18 12.77 -3.45
N ALA A 29 -2.65 11.87 -4.29
CA ALA A 29 -2.78 10.43 -4.10
C ALA A 29 -2.56 10.07 -2.60
N PRO A 30 -3.40 9.20 -1.99
CA PRO A 30 -3.17 8.76 -0.61
C PRO A 30 -1.76 8.18 -0.49
N VAL A 31 -1.12 8.19 0.67
CA VAL A 31 0.26 7.66 0.80
C VAL A 31 0.25 6.41 1.66
N ILE A 32 0.84 5.32 1.15
CA ILE A 32 1.09 4.08 1.90
C ILE A 32 2.39 4.27 2.66
N GLU A 33 2.36 3.99 3.97
CA GLU A 33 3.55 3.93 4.81
C GLU A 33 3.63 2.53 5.46
N ILE A 34 4.81 1.92 5.46
CA ILE A 34 5.06 0.62 6.11
C ILE A 34 6.11 0.79 7.20
N PHE A 35 5.84 0.21 8.36
CA PHE A 35 6.69 0.27 9.55
C PHE A 35 7.07 -1.14 10.00
N ASP A 36 8.29 -1.29 10.52
CA ASP A 36 8.69 -2.49 11.25
C ASP A 36 8.05 -2.54 12.64
N ILE A 37 8.24 -3.67 13.35
CA ILE A 37 7.66 -3.88 14.70
C ILE A 37 8.19 -2.90 15.76
N ASN A 38 9.34 -2.26 15.51
CA ASN A 38 9.91 -1.25 16.38
C ASN A 38 9.38 0.17 16.06
N GLY A 39 8.48 0.29 15.08
CA GLY A 39 7.91 1.57 14.65
C GLY A 39 8.82 2.37 13.71
N ARG A 40 9.87 1.77 13.14
CA ARG A 40 10.69 2.45 12.13
C ARG A 40 10.02 2.35 10.77
N MET A 41 9.91 3.47 10.05
CA MET A 41 9.39 3.48 8.69
C MET A 41 10.40 2.83 7.75
N VAL A 42 9.95 1.83 7.00
CA VAL A 42 10.78 1.06 6.05
C VAL A 42 10.37 1.29 4.60
N PHE A 43 9.21 1.89 4.36
CA PHE A 43 8.71 2.16 3.02
C PHE A 43 7.64 3.27 3.03
N GLU A 44 7.65 4.13 2.00
CA GLU A 44 6.64 5.16 1.74
C GLU A 44 6.40 5.25 0.22
N THR A 45 5.13 5.24 -0.21
CA THR A 45 4.80 5.49 -1.63
C THR A 45 3.42 6.10 -1.81
N PRO A 46 3.23 7.02 -2.79
CA PRO A 46 1.89 7.45 -3.19
C PRO A 46 1.07 6.31 -3.81
N VAL A 47 -0.16 6.15 -3.35
CA VAL A 47 -1.23 5.29 -3.88
C VAL A 47 -1.57 5.76 -5.29
N GLY A 48 -0.95 5.13 -6.29
CA GLY A 48 -1.15 5.49 -7.69
C GLY A 48 0.13 5.56 -8.51
N ALA A 49 1.32 5.46 -7.89
CA ALA A 49 2.58 5.32 -8.62
C ALA A 49 2.60 4.14 -9.61
N THR A 50 1.68 3.17 -9.44
CA THR A 50 1.52 1.97 -10.28
C THR A 50 0.17 1.88 -11.02
N ARG A 51 -0.65 2.95 -11.08
CA ARG A 51 -2.01 2.81 -11.65
C ARG A 51 -1.99 2.70 -13.19
N ARG A 52 -2.60 1.62 -13.72
CA ARG A 52 -3.38 1.68 -14.96
C ARG A 52 -4.56 2.61 -14.69
N VAL A 53 -4.43 3.86 -15.15
CA VAL A 53 -5.39 4.96 -14.93
C VAL A 53 -6.81 4.47 -15.20
N ALA A 54 -7.74 4.71 -14.27
CA ALA A 54 -9.15 4.62 -14.62
C ALA A 54 -9.38 5.55 -15.80
N ARG A 55 -9.94 5.00 -16.89
CA ARG A 55 -10.31 5.83 -18.04
C ARG A 55 -11.36 6.83 -17.59
N ALA A 56 -11.28 8.07 -18.09
CA ALA A 56 -12.27 9.10 -17.82
C ALA A 56 -13.68 8.54 -18.04
N GLY A 57 -14.53 8.62 -17.00
CA GLY A 57 -15.90 8.10 -17.02
C GLY A 57 -16.13 6.74 -16.35
N GLN A 58 -15.10 6.09 -15.77
CA GLN A 58 -15.31 4.90 -14.93
C GLN A 58 -15.41 5.24 -13.44
N PRO A 59 -16.28 4.55 -12.67
CA PRO A 59 -16.37 4.75 -11.23
C PRO A 59 -15.00 4.54 -10.57
N LEU A 60 -14.63 5.42 -9.62
CA LEU A 60 -13.46 5.29 -8.74
C LEU A 60 -13.53 4.07 -7.78
N LEU A 61 -14.42 3.10 -8.05
CA LEU A 61 -14.74 1.95 -7.20
C LEU A 61 -13.67 0.85 -7.25
N ASP A 62 -12.72 0.91 -8.19
CA ASP A 62 -11.64 -0.07 -8.26
C ASP A 62 -10.58 0.20 -7.18
N PRO A 63 -10.22 -0.81 -6.35
CA PRO A 63 -9.18 -0.68 -5.35
C PRO A 63 -7.86 -0.25 -5.99
N TYR A 64 -7.14 0.66 -5.35
CA TYR A 64 -5.75 0.90 -5.73
C TYR A 64 -4.90 -0.28 -5.25
N GLU A 65 -4.20 -0.92 -6.18
CA GLU A 65 -3.32 -2.05 -5.88
C GLU A 65 -1.85 -1.63 -5.93
N TYR A 66 -1.10 -2.02 -4.90
CA TYR A 66 0.34 -1.85 -4.83
C TYR A 66 0.99 -3.16 -4.41
N VAL A 67 2.06 -3.56 -5.09
CA VAL A 67 2.87 -4.73 -4.72
C VAL A 67 4.14 -4.21 -4.06
N TRP A 68 4.22 -4.36 -2.75
CA TRP A 68 5.41 -4.04 -1.99
C TRP A 68 6.43 -5.16 -2.12
N ILE A 69 7.57 -4.83 -2.72
CA ILE A 69 8.78 -5.66 -2.76
C ILE A 69 9.85 -4.82 -2.06
N PRO A 70 10.41 -5.25 -0.92
CA PRO A 70 11.43 -4.48 -0.23
C PRO A 70 12.69 -4.34 -1.08
N ASP A 71 13.14 -3.10 -1.29
CA ASP A 71 14.39 -2.81 -2.01
C ASP A 71 15.63 -3.09 -1.15
N GLU A 72 15.51 -2.91 0.17
CA GLU A 72 16.56 -3.21 1.14
C GLU A 72 16.41 -4.63 1.72
N PRO A 73 17.50 -5.27 2.18
CA PRO A 73 17.44 -6.58 2.81
C PRO A 73 16.78 -6.51 4.20
N ILE A 74 15.46 -6.42 4.21
CA ILE A 74 14.65 -6.53 5.42
C ILE A 74 14.40 -8.01 5.77
N ALA A 75 14.27 -8.29 7.06
CA ALA A 75 14.04 -9.64 7.56
C ALA A 75 12.56 -10.07 7.41
N SER A 76 12.31 -11.38 7.35
CA SER A 76 10.98 -11.93 7.61
C SER A 76 10.46 -11.44 8.95
N GLY A 77 9.18 -11.08 9.04
CA GLY A 77 8.64 -10.50 10.26
C GLY A 77 7.26 -9.87 10.11
N VAL A 78 6.83 -9.23 11.19
CA VAL A 78 5.57 -8.48 11.25
C VAL A 78 5.83 -7.01 10.95
N TYR A 79 5.02 -6.46 10.06
CA TYR A 79 5.06 -5.06 9.66
C TYR A 79 3.67 -4.46 9.80
N LEU A 80 3.60 -3.15 10.01
CA LEU A 80 2.37 -2.37 10.01
C LEU A 80 2.31 -1.56 8.73
N VAL A 81 1.20 -1.66 7.98
CA VAL A 81 0.90 -0.74 6.88
C VAL A 81 -0.19 0.22 7.30
N ARG A 82 -0.10 1.49 6.89
CA ARG A 82 -1.16 2.49 7.07
C ARG A 82 -1.30 3.42 5.88
N ILE A 83 -2.46 4.05 5.78
CA ILE A 83 -2.67 5.19 4.87
C ILE A 83 -2.45 6.49 5.65
N LYS A 84 -1.45 7.26 5.23
CA LYS A 84 -1.06 8.54 5.84
C LYS A 84 -2.25 9.47 5.95
N GLY A 85 -2.40 10.11 7.12
CA GLY A 85 -3.51 11.04 7.39
C GLY A 85 -4.86 10.38 7.69
N THR A 86 -4.91 9.05 7.79
CA THR A 86 -6.13 8.30 8.15
C THR A 86 -5.86 7.34 9.31
N ASN A 87 -6.93 6.72 9.84
CA ASN A 87 -6.83 5.62 10.81
C ASN A 87 -6.82 4.23 10.14
N ALA A 88 -6.83 4.15 8.81
CA ALA A 88 -6.79 2.90 8.08
C ALA A 88 -5.40 2.25 8.21
N SER A 89 -5.36 1.03 8.75
CA SER A 89 -4.13 0.27 8.93
C SER A 89 -4.37 -1.23 8.84
N ALA A 90 -3.31 -1.99 8.52
CA ALA A 90 -3.33 -3.44 8.50
C ALA A 90 -1.98 -4.03 8.93
N LYS A 91 -2.02 -5.27 9.42
CA LYS A 91 -0.83 -6.05 9.77
C LYS A 91 -0.37 -6.85 8.56
N ILE A 92 0.91 -6.81 8.27
CA ILE A 92 1.58 -7.63 7.25
C ILE A 92 2.45 -8.68 7.95
N ILE A 93 2.38 -9.91 7.47
CA ILE A 93 3.36 -10.97 7.79
C ILE A 93 4.19 -11.16 6.54
N TYR A 94 5.44 -10.68 6.56
CA TYR A 94 6.38 -10.79 5.46
C TYR A 94 7.28 -12.02 5.64
N MET A 95 7.42 -12.83 4.59
CA MET A 95 8.24 -14.03 4.59
C MET A 95 9.16 -14.03 3.36
N LYS A 96 10.47 -14.10 3.62
CA LYS A 96 11.57 -14.21 2.65
C LYS A 96 12.26 -15.57 2.71
#